data_AF-A0A937ZRJ7-F1
#
_entry.id   AF-A0A937ZRJ7-F1
#
_cell.length_a   1.000
_cell.length_b   1.000
_cell.length_c   1.000
_cell.angle_alpha   90.00
_cell.angle_beta   90.00
_cell.angle_gamma   90.00
#
_symmetry.space_group_name_H-M   'P 1'
#
loop_
_entity.id
_entity.type
_entity.pdbx_description
1 polymer ?
#
loop_
_entity_poly.entity_id
_entity_poly.type
_entity_poly.pdbx_seq_one_letter_code
_entity_poly.pdbx_strand_id
1 'polypeptide(L)'
;MADPRNPFDFDFARMMGDLRVPGLDMQSLIESQRRNFEALTRASQQAAEGARAVAERQTAIVREAMEESTRALSALGAAGDPAEKASVQADLVKQAFERNMANLRELSEMVAKTQSESLETLNTRFAAGLDEFKQVVARAKK
;
A
#
# COMPACT_ATOMS: atom_id res chain seq x y z
N MET A 1 -7.08 -28.99 27.12
CA MET A 1 -7.26 -29.94 25.99
C MET A 1 -7.53 -29.08 24.77
N ALA A 2 -6.70 -29.18 23.72
CA ALA A 2 -6.88 -28.40 22.48
C ALA A 2 -8.04 -28.96 21.65
N ASP A 3 -8.88 -28.09 21.06
CA ASP A 3 -10.00 -28.50 20.20
C ASP A 3 -9.46 -28.84 18.79
N PRO A 4 -9.62 -30.08 18.30
CA PRO A 4 -9.08 -30.52 17.01
C PRO A 4 -9.73 -29.84 15.78
N ARG A 5 -10.69 -28.93 15.96
CA ARG A 5 -11.45 -28.29 14.87
C ARG A 5 -11.01 -26.87 14.50
N ASN A 6 -9.99 -26.32 15.17
CA ASN A 6 -9.53 -24.96 14.86
C ASN A 6 -8.06 -24.95 14.39
N PRO A 7 -7.79 -24.82 13.08
CA PRO A 7 -6.44 -24.81 12.52
C PRO A 7 -5.61 -23.57 12.91
N PHE A 8 -6.20 -22.62 13.64
CA PHE A 8 -5.55 -21.44 14.19
C PHE A 8 -5.40 -21.48 15.73
N ASP A 9 -5.80 -22.56 16.38
CA ASP A 9 -5.62 -22.74 17.83
C ASP A 9 -4.17 -23.16 18.13
N PHE A 10 -3.25 -22.23 17.86
CA PHE A 10 -1.85 -22.34 18.22
C PHE A 10 -1.73 -22.11 19.72
N ASP A 11 -1.67 -23.18 20.50
CA ASP A 11 -1.38 -23.15 21.94
C ASP A 11 0.09 -22.78 22.17
N PHE A 12 0.40 -21.50 21.98
CA PHE A 12 1.74 -20.92 22.06
C PHE A 12 2.34 -21.12 23.46
N ALA A 13 1.50 -21.14 24.50
CA ALA A 13 1.90 -21.37 25.89
C ALA A 13 2.40 -22.80 26.11
N ARG A 14 1.75 -23.81 25.51
CA ARG A 14 2.18 -25.21 25.58
C ARG A 14 3.44 -25.46 24.78
N MET A 15 3.54 -24.88 23.58
CA MET A 15 4.76 -24.98 22.75
C MET A 15 5.98 -24.32 23.42
N MET A 16 5.80 -23.16 24.07
CA MET A 16 6.85 -22.46 24.83
C MET A 16 7.18 -23.14 26.18
N GLY A 17 6.21 -23.83 26.80
CA GLY A 17 6.39 -24.61 28.03
C GLY A 17 7.27 -25.83 27.82
N ASP A 18 7.13 -26.51 26.68
CA ASP A 18 7.93 -27.67 26.30
C ASP A 18 9.29 -27.28 25.67
N LEU A 19 9.43 -26.04 25.17
CA LEU A 19 10.67 -25.43 24.64
C LEU A 19 11.48 -24.66 25.69
N ARG A 20 11.42 -25.03 26.97
CA ARG A 20 12.37 -24.50 27.97
C ARG A 20 13.78 -25.02 27.67
N VAL A 21 14.42 -24.42 26.66
CA VAL A 21 15.81 -24.66 26.31
C VAL A 21 16.66 -23.80 27.25
N PRO A 22 17.51 -24.40 28.11
CA PRO A 22 18.40 -23.64 28.97
C PRO A 22 19.28 -22.69 28.13
N GLY A 23 19.39 -21.42 28.52
CA GLY A 23 20.19 -20.42 27.81
C GLY A 23 19.47 -19.59 26.74
N LEU A 24 18.18 -19.83 26.49
CA LEU A 24 17.36 -19.09 25.52
C LEU A 24 16.56 -17.95 26.20
N ASP A 25 16.72 -16.73 25.67
CA ASP A 25 16.04 -15.52 26.19
C ASP A 25 14.62 -15.40 25.64
N MET A 26 13.67 -15.94 26.40
CA MET A 26 12.23 -15.96 26.04
C MET A 26 11.61 -14.57 25.98
N GLN A 27 12.12 -13.61 26.77
CA GLN A 27 11.63 -12.24 26.77
C GLN A 27 11.95 -11.57 25.43
N SER A 28 13.18 -11.74 24.94
CA SER A 28 13.61 -11.26 23.63
C SER A 28 12.79 -11.86 22.48
N LEU A 29 12.42 -13.14 22.56
CA LEU A 29 11.54 -13.78 21.56
C LEU A 29 10.13 -13.20 21.55
N ILE A 30 9.52 -12.99 22.72
CA ILE A 30 8.19 -12.38 22.84
C ILE A 30 8.21 -10.95 22.27
N GLU A 31 9.25 -10.17 22.59
CA GLU A 31 9.41 -8.83 22.02
C GLU A 31 9.63 -8.84 20.51
N SER A 32 10.37 -9.83 19.99
CA SER A 32 10.56 -10.03 18.55
C SER A 32 9.22 -10.31 17.85
N GLN A 33 8.38 -11.16 18.45
CA GLN A 33 7.03 -11.42 17.92
C GLN A 33 6.12 -10.20 17.99
N ARG A 34 6.17 -9.44 19.09
CA ARG A 34 5.45 -8.16 19.20
C ARG A 34 5.83 -7.20 18.07
N ARG A 35 7.13 -7.07 17.79
CA ARG A 35 7.66 -6.27 16.67
C ARG A 35 7.24 -6.80 15.29
N ASN A 36 7.10 -8.11 15.11
CA ASN A 36 6.54 -8.69 13.88
C ASN A 36 5.10 -8.24 13.65
N PHE A 37 4.25 -8.34 14.68
CA PHE A 37 2.87 -7.88 14.60
C PHE A 37 2.77 -6.39 14.31
N GLU A 38 3.57 -5.56 14.99
CA GLU A 38 3.60 -4.12 14.72
C GLU A 38 3.97 -3.80 13.28
N ALA A 39 4.97 -4.48 12.70
CA ALA A 39 5.35 -4.29 11.30
C ALA A 39 4.24 -4.70 10.32
N LEU A 40 3.58 -5.83 10.56
CA LEU A 40 2.44 -6.27 9.76
C LEU A 40 1.26 -5.30 9.83
N THR A 41 0.95 -4.80 11.02
CA THR A 41 -0.09 -3.79 11.22
C THR A 41 0.25 -2.50 10.49
N ARG A 42 1.50 -2.02 10.60
CA ARG A 42 1.94 -0.82 9.87
C ARG A 42 1.86 -1.00 8.36
N ALA A 43 2.33 -2.11 7.81
CA ALA A 43 2.22 -2.40 6.38
C ALA A 43 0.76 -2.45 5.92
N SER A 44 -0.13 -3.00 6.74
CA SER A 44 -1.57 -3.03 6.45
C SER A 44 -2.20 -1.63 6.50
N GLN A 45 -1.78 -0.78 7.43
CA GLN A 45 -2.20 0.61 7.51
C GLN A 45 -1.74 1.40 6.28
N GLN A 46 -0.47 1.27 5.89
CA GLN A 46 0.08 1.90 4.68
C GLN A 46 -0.70 1.49 3.42
N ALA A 47 -1.00 0.20 3.27
CA ALA A 47 -1.81 -0.29 2.15
C ALA A 47 -3.23 0.31 2.16
N ALA A 48 -3.87 0.40 3.33
CA ALA A 48 -5.20 0.99 3.46
C ALA A 48 -5.21 2.51 3.18
N GLU A 49 -4.19 3.23 3.63
CA GLU A 49 -4.00 4.65 3.34
C GLU A 49 -3.78 4.90 1.86
N GLY A 50 -2.93 4.08 1.21
CA GLY A 50 -2.73 4.15 -0.24
C GLY A 50 -4.01 3.89 -1.03
N ALA A 51 -4.81 2.91 -0.62
CA ALA A 51 -6.12 2.64 -1.25
C ALA A 51 -7.09 3.83 -1.10
N ARG A 52 -7.12 4.47 0.08
CA ARG A 52 -7.92 5.69 0.31
C ARG A 52 -7.44 6.84 -0.56
N ALA A 53 -6.13 7.07 -0.63
CA ALA A 53 -5.55 8.12 -1.46
C ALA A 53 -5.90 7.93 -2.95
N VAL A 54 -5.83 6.70 -3.46
CA VAL A 54 -6.24 6.37 -4.84
C VAL A 54 -7.73 6.67 -5.06
N ALA A 55 -8.60 6.29 -4.13
CA ALA A 55 -10.04 6.55 -4.22
C ALA A 55 -10.38 8.06 -4.18
N GLU A 56 -9.71 8.82 -3.32
CA GLU A 56 -9.82 10.28 -3.27
C GLU A 56 -9.37 10.91 -4.59
N ARG A 57 -8.25 10.45 -5.15
CA ARG A 57 -7.77 10.94 -6.45
C ARG A 57 -8.74 10.61 -7.57
N GLN A 58 -9.33 9.41 -7.59
CA GLN A 58 -10.35 9.02 -8.57
C GLN A 58 -11.57 9.96 -8.51
N THR A 59 -11.98 10.35 -7.31
CA THR A 59 -13.06 11.34 -7.11
C THR A 59 -12.69 12.72 -7.65
N ALA A 60 -11.44 13.15 -7.45
CA ALA A 60 -10.95 14.40 -8.00
C ALA A 60 -10.94 14.38 -9.55
N ILE A 61 -10.49 13.28 -10.17
CA ILE A 61 -10.50 13.12 -11.63
C ILE A 61 -11.92 13.27 -12.19
N VAL A 62 -12.94 12.71 -11.52
CA VAL A 62 -14.34 12.84 -11.95
C VAL A 62 -14.80 14.31 -11.91
N ARG A 63 -14.46 15.04 -10.85
CA ARG A 63 -14.80 16.47 -10.74
C ARG A 63 -14.13 17.28 -11.84
N GLU A 64 -12.84 17.04 -12.08
CA GLU A 64 -12.09 17.68 -13.16
C GLU A 64 -12.73 17.39 -14.54
N ALA A 65 -13.14 16.15 -14.78
CA ALA A 65 -13.79 15.76 -16.04
C ALA A 65 -15.15 16.46 -16.26
N MET A 66 -15.92 16.69 -15.19
CA MET A 66 -17.17 17.46 -15.27
C MET A 66 -16.91 18.93 -15.63
N GLU A 67 -15.95 19.56 -14.97
CA GLU A 67 -15.55 20.94 -15.27
C GLU A 67 -15.04 21.09 -16.71
N GLU A 68 -14.22 20.13 -17.15
CA GLU A 68 -13.68 20.09 -18.51
C GLU A 68 -14.78 19.92 -19.56
N SER A 69 -15.77 19.06 -19.28
CA SER A 69 -16.93 18.89 -20.16
C SER A 69 -17.71 20.20 -20.34
N THR A 70 -17.91 20.96 -19.25
CA THR A 70 -18.55 22.29 -19.34
C THR A 70 -17.72 23.25 -20.18
N ARG A 71 -16.39 23.29 -19.98
CA ARG A 71 -15.49 24.15 -20.77
C ARG A 71 -15.49 23.77 -22.26
N ALA A 72 -15.47 22.48 -22.57
CA ALA A 72 -15.52 21.97 -23.93
C ALA A 72 -16.80 22.39 -24.66
N LEU A 73 -17.96 22.29 -23.98
CA LEU A 73 -19.24 22.74 -24.52
C LEU A 73 -19.26 24.26 -24.77
N SER A 74 -18.72 25.05 -23.84
CA SER A 74 -18.59 26.50 -24.03
C SER A 74 -17.68 26.87 -25.20
N ALA A 75 -16.54 26.20 -25.34
CA ALA A 75 -15.57 26.43 -26.43
C ALA A 75 -16.18 26.12 -27.81
N LEU A 76 -16.91 25.00 -27.92
CA LEU A 76 -17.61 24.63 -29.16
C LEU A 76 -18.75 25.59 -29.50
N GLY A 77 -19.46 26.11 -28.50
CA GLY A 77 -20.53 27.09 -28.66
C GLY A 77 -20.05 28.48 -29.10
N ALA A 78 -18.80 28.84 -28.76
CA ALA A 78 -18.19 30.11 -29.13
C ALA A 78 -17.60 30.15 -30.55
N ALA A 79 -17.30 28.99 -31.14
CA ALA A 79 -16.72 28.89 -32.48
C ALA A 79 -17.76 29.26 -33.57
N GLY A 80 -17.38 30.19 -34.45
CA GLY A 80 -18.27 30.84 -35.40
C GLY A 80 -18.48 30.06 -36.70
N ASP A 81 -17.42 29.48 -37.25
CA ASP A 81 -17.46 28.76 -38.54
C ASP A 81 -17.11 27.26 -38.45
N PRO A 82 -17.42 26.44 -39.47
CA PRO A 82 -17.14 25.00 -39.45
C PRO A 82 -15.66 24.61 -39.34
N ALA A 83 -14.75 25.42 -39.88
CA ALA A 83 -13.30 25.16 -39.82
C ALA A 83 -12.76 25.45 -38.41
N GLU A 84 -13.21 26.55 -37.79
CA GLU A 84 -12.91 26.90 -36.41
C GLU A 84 -13.43 25.82 -35.44
N LYS A 85 -14.65 25.32 -35.66
CA LYS A 85 -15.22 24.20 -34.88
C LYS A 85 -14.39 22.92 -35.01
N ALA A 86 -13.90 22.60 -36.21
CA ALA A 86 -13.05 21.43 -36.42
C ALA A 86 -11.70 21.58 -35.69
N SER A 87 -11.10 22.77 -35.71
CA SER A 87 -9.87 23.07 -34.96
C SER A 87 -10.10 22.92 -33.45
N VAL A 88 -11.16 23.53 -32.91
CA VAL A 88 -11.50 23.42 -31.48
C VAL A 88 -11.74 21.97 -31.08
N GLN A 89 -12.43 21.17 -31.91
CA GLN A 89 -12.59 19.73 -31.64
C GLN A 89 -11.25 19.00 -31.57
N ALA A 90 -10.33 19.25 -32.52
CA ALA A 90 -9.02 18.62 -32.52
C ALA A 90 -8.22 18.97 -31.25
N ASP A 91 -8.26 20.23 -30.82
CA ASP A 91 -7.60 20.68 -29.59
C ASP A 91 -8.21 20.05 -28.34
N LEU A 92 -9.55 19.94 -28.26
CA LEU A 92 -10.24 19.28 -27.15
C LEU A 92 -9.88 17.79 -27.06
N VAL A 93 -9.82 17.08 -28.18
CA VAL A 93 -9.43 15.66 -28.21
C VAL A 93 -7.98 15.51 -27.75
N LYS A 94 -7.08 16.38 -28.21
CA LYS A 94 -5.67 16.36 -27.80
C LYS A 94 -5.53 16.59 -26.29
N GLN A 95 -6.19 17.62 -25.76
CA GLN A 95 -6.16 17.94 -24.33
C GLN A 95 -6.70 16.79 -23.48
N ALA A 96 -7.83 16.20 -23.87
CA ALA A 96 -8.41 15.05 -23.19
C ALA A 96 -7.46 13.84 -23.17
N PHE A 97 -6.74 13.59 -24.27
CA PHE A 97 -5.75 12.51 -24.33
C PHE A 97 -4.55 12.77 -23.41
N GLU A 98 -3.96 13.96 -23.47
CA GLU A 98 -2.83 14.34 -22.62
C GLU A 98 -3.19 14.24 -21.13
N ARG A 99 -4.40 14.68 -20.77
CA ARG A 99 -4.89 14.64 -19.39
C ARG A 99 -5.15 13.21 -18.91
N ASN A 100 -5.76 12.36 -19.74
CA ASN A 100 -5.94 10.95 -19.40
C ASN A 100 -4.61 10.23 -19.18
N MET A 101 -3.61 10.51 -20.01
CA MET A 101 -2.26 9.96 -19.80
C MET A 101 -1.62 10.48 -18.51
N ALA A 102 -1.81 11.75 -18.17
CA ALA A 102 -1.33 12.31 -16.90
C ALA A 102 -2.00 11.63 -15.69
N ASN A 103 -3.33 11.50 -15.71
CA ASN A 103 -4.11 10.83 -14.66
C ASN A 103 -3.67 9.36 -14.48
N LEU A 104 -3.43 8.62 -15.57
CA LEU A 104 -2.95 7.24 -15.50
C LEU A 104 -1.55 7.12 -14.90
N ARG A 105 -0.63 8.03 -15.25
CA ARG A 105 0.71 8.07 -14.67
C ARG A 105 0.65 8.33 -13.17
N GLU A 106 -0.10 9.34 -12.75
CA GLU A 106 -0.25 9.69 -11.34
C GLU A 106 -0.84 8.55 -10.52
N LEU A 107 -1.92 7.92 -10.99
CA LEU A 107 -2.51 6.75 -10.30
C LEU A 107 -1.53 5.58 -10.22
N SER A 108 -0.74 5.35 -11.27
CA SER A 108 0.28 4.29 -11.29
C SER A 108 1.41 4.57 -10.28
N GLU A 109 1.86 5.82 -10.20
CA GLU A 109 2.87 6.26 -9.23
C GLU A 109 2.36 6.12 -7.79
N MET A 110 1.11 6.46 -7.52
CA MET A 110 0.49 6.30 -6.20
C MET A 110 0.45 4.84 -5.76
N VAL A 111 0.04 3.92 -6.65
CA VAL A 111 0.00 2.48 -6.37
C VAL A 111 1.41 1.93 -6.16
N ALA A 112 2.35 2.28 -7.04
CA ALA A 112 3.74 1.83 -6.94
C ALA A 112 4.39 2.31 -5.64
N LYS A 113 4.16 3.57 -5.24
CA LYS A 113 4.64 4.13 -3.98
C LYS A 113 4.09 3.36 -2.78
N THR A 114 2.77 3.15 -2.73
CA THR A 114 2.11 2.41 -1.64
C THR A 114 2.69 1.00 -1.47
N GLN A 115 2.90 0.31 -2.59
CA GLN A 115 3.50 -1.02 -2.60
C GLN A 115 4.96 -0.99 -2.11
N SER A 116 5.75 -0.03 -2.58
CA SER A 116 7.15 0.13 -2.18
C SER A 116 7.29 0.39 -0.67
N GLU A 117 6.51 1.33 -0.13
CA GLU A 117 6.57 1.68 1.31
C GLU A 117 6.15 0.51 2.20
N SER A 118 5.12 -0.24 1.79
CA SER A 118 4.67 -1.43 2.52
C SER A 118 5.74 -2.54 2.52
N LEU A 119 6.37 -2.78 1.37
CA LEU A 119 7.45 -3.77 1.24
C LEU A 119 8.71 -3.36 2.00
N GLU A 120 9.04 -2.07 2.03
CA GLU A 120 10.18 -1.56 2.80
C GLU A 120 10.00 -1.81 4.30
N THR A 121 8.80 -1.57 4.84
CA THR A 121 8.45 -1.89 6.24
C THR A 121 8.70 -3.37 6.55
N LEU A 122 8.24 -4.27 5.67
CA LEU A 122 8.40 -5.72 5.84
C LEU A 122 9.86 -6.16 5.70
N ASN A 123 10.58 -5.65 4.70
CA ASN A 123 12.00 -5.95 4.49
C ASN A 123 12.85 -5.51 5.68
N THR A 124 12.59 -4.32 6.21
CA THR A 124 13.27 -3.80 7.41
C THR A 124 13.03 -4.73 8.59
N ARG A 125 11.78 -5.17 8.80
CA ARG A 125 11.47 -6.11 9.89
C ARG A 125 12.14 -7.46 9.69
N PHE A 126 12.15 -7.97 8.48
CA PHE A 126 12.81 -9.25 8.15
C PHE A 126 14.31 -9.20 8.46
N ALA A 127 15.01 -8.15 8.02
CA ALA A 127 16.43 -7.95 8.31
C ALA A 127 16.69 -7.88 9.82
N ALA A 128 15.89 -7.10 10.56
CA ALA A 128 15.98 -7.03 12.02
C ALA A 128 15.73 -8.39 12.68
N GLY A 129 14.82 -9.21 12.14
CA GLY A 129 14.50 -10.54 12.65
C GLY A 129 15.67 -11.52 12.49
N LEU A 130 16.40 -11.42 11.38
CA LEU A 130 17.61 -12.22 11.16
C LEU A 130 18.72 -11.85 12.16
N ASP A 131 18.87 -10.57 12.48
CA ASP A 131 19.87 -10.12 13.46
C ASP A 131 19.49 -10.49 14.90
N GLU A 132 18.20 -10.39 15.24
CA GLU A 132 17.67 -10.90 16.52
C GLU A 132 17.93 -12.41 16.65
N PHE A 133 17.69 -13.19 15.59
CA PHE A 133 17.96 -14.63 15.58
C PHE A 133 19.45 -14.94 15.81
N LYS A 134 20.36 -14.23 15.13
CA LYS A 134 21.81 -14.38 15.36
C LYS A 134 22.19 -14.10 16.82
N GLN A 135 21.60 -13.07 17.43
CA GLN A 135 21.86 -12.73 18.82
C GLN A 135 21.37 -13.82 19.78
N VAL A 136 20.19 -14.37 19.54
CA VAL A 136 19.64 -15.48 20.32
C VAL A 136 20.55 -16.72 20.25
N VAL A 137 20.99 -17.10 19.04
CA VAL A 137 21.92 -18.24 18.85
C VAL A 137 23.28 -17.99 19.51
N ALA A 138 23.80 -16.76 19.45
CA ALA A 138 25.07 -16.42 20.09
C ALA A 138 24.99 -16.47 21.63
N ARG A 139 23.85 -16.07 22.22
CA ARG A 139 23.61 -16.14 23.67
C ARG A 139 23.43 -17.58 24.16
N ALA A 140 22.79 -18.44 23.36
CA ALA A 140 22.59 -19.85 23.69
C ALA A 140 23.89 -20.69 23.67
N LYS A 141 25.00 -20.16 23.11
CA LYS A 141 26.32 -20.82 23.10
C LYS A 141 27.22 -20.47 24.31
N LYS A 142 26.78 -19.57 25.19
CA LYS A 142 27.47 -19.22 26.45
C LYS A 142 26.80 -19.91 27.62
#